data_AF-A7MFF0-F1
#
_entry.id   AF-A7MFF0-F1
#
_cell.length_a   1.000
_cell.length_b   1.000
_cell.length_c   1.000
_cell.angle_alpha   90.00
_cell.angle_beta   90.00
_cell.angle_gamma   90.00
#
_symmetry.space_group_name_H-M   'P 1'
#
loop_
_entity.id
_entity.type
_entity.pdbx_description
1 polymer ?
#
loop_
_entity_poly.entity_id
_entity_poly.type
_entity_poly.pdbx_seq_one_letter_code
_entity_poly.pdbx_strand_id
1 'polypeptide(L)'
;MLAAPLAQADTLRAVDVTTFDVAGVKTGMDYDQAVKAMTDHFHVPASALNVDKFPMMNAVTGNKQPQYVGYEKDGVELSVHFEGRVPVDPAHPLAVSMITYKLPWSTDNKTAMEKAALEKYGPQSNGTYTTPMVWCKNPGKMASDACSNDRNQATLELSNTSLELSDPSWSQARITFMESKQTRTPGF
;
A
#
# COMPACT_ATOMS: atom_id res chain seq x y z
N MET A 1 12.42 -26.60 -42.18
CA MET A 1 12.92 -26.27 -40.84
C MET A 1 11.96 -25.27 -40.23
N LEU A 2 11.12 -25.70 -39.28
CA LEU A 2 10.22 -24.82 -38.54
C LEU A 2 11.00 -24.30 -37.32
N ALA A 3 11.25 -23.00 -37.28
CA ALA A 3 11.80 -22.36 -36.09
C ALA A 3 10.71 -22.40 -35.00
N ALA A 4 11.03 -23.02 -33.87
CA ALA A 4 10.19 -22.94 -32.68
C ALA A 4 10.11 -21.46 -32.23
N PRO A 5 8.95 -20.98 -31.78
CA PRO A 5 8.87 -19.65 -31.19
C PRO A 5 9.73 -19.64 -29.93
N LEU A 6 10.66 -18.69 -29.85
CA LEU A 6 11.39 -18.39 -28.62
C LEU A 6 10.34 -18.09 -27.56
N ALA A 7 10.23 -18.96 -26.55
CA ALA A 7 9.46 -18.67 -25.34
C ALA A 7 9.96 -17.31 -24.82
N GLN A 8 9.09 -16.31 -24.79
CA GLN A 8 9.34 -15.09 -24.04
C GLN A 8 9.60 -15.56 -22.61
N ALA A 9 10.84 -15.43 -22.14
CA ALA A 9 11.12 -15.57 -20.73
C ALA A 9 10.17 -14.64 -19.99
N ASP A 10 9.42 -15.15 -19.00
CA ASP A 10 8.63 -14.35 -18.07
C ASP A 10 9.59 -13.35 -17.42
N THR A 11 9.65 -12.14 -18.01
CA THR A 11 10.64 -11.16 -17.61
C THR A 11 10.09 -10.45 -16.40
N LEU A 12 10.55 -10.91 -15.24
CA LEU A 12 10.33 -10.20 -13.99
C LEU A 12 10.82 -8.76 -14.14
N ARG A 13 10.01 -7.81 -13.70
CA ARG A 13 10.23 -6.39 -13.96
C ARG A 13 10.25 -5.58 -12.67
N ALA A 14 11.29 -4.77 -12.52
CA ALA A 14 11.39 -3.80 -11.44
C ALA A 14 10.47 -2.60 -11.70
N VAL A 15 9.70 -2.21 -10.68
CA VAL A 15 8.78 -1.07 -10.70
C VAL A 15 8.86 -0.32 -9.37
N ASP A 16 9.11 0.99 -9.41
CA ASP A 16 9.14 1.79 -8.19
C ASP A 16 7.72 2.19 -7.74
N VAL A 17 7.13 1.34 -6.90
CA VAL A 17 5.77 1.50 -6.39
C VAL A 17 5.63 2.62 -5.35
N THR A 18 6.71 3.19 -4.82
CA THR A 18 6.63 4.34 -3.89
C THR A 18 6.06 5.59 -4.57
N THR A 19 6.06 5.60 -5.90
CA THR A 19 5.49 6.69 -6.71
C THR A 19 4.00 6.53 -6.99
N PHE A 20 3.45 5.34 -6.76
CA PHE A 20 2.08 4.98 -7.07
C PHE A 20 1.09 5.60 -6.10
N ASP A 21 -0.14 5.78 -6.57
CA ASP A 21 -1.28 6.18 -5.76
C ASP A 21 -2.44 5.20 -5.93
N VAL A 22 -3.27 5.05 -4.92
CA VAL A 22 -4.58 4.37 -5.00
C VAL A 22 -5.63 5.40 -4.61
N ALA A 23 -6.58 5.67 -5.51
CA ALA A 23 -7.57 6.75 -5.33
C ALA A 23 -6.94 8.13 -5.00
N GLY A 24 -5.77 8.45 -5.57
CA GLY A 24 -5.04 9.69 -5.31
C GLY A 24 -4.16 9.66 -4.05
N VAL A 25 -4.29 8.66 -3.18
CA VAL A 25 -3.53 8.54 -1.93
C VAL A 25 -2.22 7.79 -2.19
N LYS A 26 -1.10 8.29 -1.66
CA LYS A 26 0.23 7.67 -1.74
C LYS A 26 0.74 7.29 -0.35
N THR A 27 1.65 6.32 -0.28
CA THR A 27 2.39 6.08 0.97
C THR A 27 3.23 7.31 1.31
N GLY A 28 3.41 7.56 2.61
CA GLY A 28 4.10 8.74 3.10
C GLY A 28 3.33 10.06 3.06
N MET A 29 2.12 10.12 2.48
CA MET A 29 1.22 11.26 2.68
C MET A 29 0.88 11.42 4.17
N ASP A 30 0.71 12.66 4.62
CA ASP A 30 0.14 12.91 5.95
C ASP A 30 -1.39 12.69 5.97
N TYR A 31 -1.98 12.88 7.15
CA TYR A 31 -3.42 12.69 7.35
C TYR A 31 -4.28 13.63 6.49
N ASP A 32 -3.96 14.92 6.47
CA ASP A 32 -4.76 15.93 5.76
C ASP A 32 -4.64 15.77 4.24
N GLN A 33 -3.44 15.43 3.75
CA GLN A 33 -3.19 15.08 2.36
C GLN A 33 -3.99 13.85 1.93
N ALA A 34 -4.00 12.79 2.76
CA ALA A 34 -4.75 11.58 2.47
C ALA A 34 -6.26 11.84 2.47
N VAL A 35 -6.79 12.54 3.49
CA VAL A 35 -8.20 12.94 3.55
C VAL A 35 -8.57 13.76 2.33
N LYS A 36 -7.76 14.75 1.96
CA LYS A 36 -8.00 15.59 0.78
C LYS A 36 -8.05 14.75 -0.51
N ALA A 37 -7.08 13.86 -0.71
CA ALA A 37 -7.04 13.00 -1.88
C ALA A 37 -8.29 12.09 -1.96
N MET A 38 -8.71 11.51 -0.83
CA MET A 38 -9.95 10.72 -0.76
C MET A 38 -11.19 11.56 -1.10
N THR A 39 -11.33 12.75 -0.51
CA THR A 39 -12.48 13.62 -0.77
C THR A 39 -12.54 14.12 -2.20
N ASP A 40 -11.38 14.44 -2.79
CA ASP A 40 -11.28 14.88 -4.18
C ASP A 40 -11.62 13.73 -5.14
N HIS A 41 -11.13 12.51 -4.85
CA HIS A 41 -11.38 11.33 -5.69
C HIS A 41 -12.86 10.93 -5.69
N PHE A 42 -13.47 10.81 -4.50
CA PHE A 42 -14.86 10.38 -4.37
C PHE A 42 -15.89 11.52 -4.47
N HIS A 43 -15.43 12.77 -4.55
CA HIS A 43 -16.29 13.96 -4.60
C HIS A 43 -17.26 14.02 -3.41
N VAL A 44 -16.75 13.70 -2.21
CA VAL A 44 -17.52 13.68 -0.95
C VAL A 44 -16.90 14.62 0.08
N PRO A 45 -17.69 15.17 1.02
CA PRO A 45 -17.13 15.92 2.14
C PRO A 45 -16.36 14.98 3.09
N ALA A 46 -15.38 15.51 3.81
CA ALA A 46 -14.60 14.75 4.80
C ALA A 46 -15.47 14.07 5.88
N SER A 47 -16.65 14.62 6.19
CA SER A 47 -17.61 14.03 7.11
C SER A 47 -18.24 12.72 6.62
N ALA A 48 -18.10 12.39 5.34
CA ALA A 48 -18.54 11.11 4.77
C ALA A 48 -17.48 10.00 4.92
N LEU A 49 -16.27 10.33 5.39
CA LEU A 49 -15.21 9.36 5.64
C LEU A 49 -15.38 8.70 7.02
N ASN A 50 -15.09 7.41 7.08
CA ASN A 50 -15.07 6.62 8.30
C ASN A 50 -13.70 6.77 8.98
N VAL A 51 -13.58 7.75 9.87
CA VAL A 51 -12.38 7.92 10.71
C VAL A 51 -12.42 6.94 11.88
N ASP A 52 -11.26 6.41 12.26
CA ASP A 52 -11.09 5.55 13.44
C ASP A 52 -11.79 6.13 14.69
N LYS A 53 -12.80 5.40 15.16
CA LYS A 53 -13.65 5.78 16.31
C LYS A 53 -12.96 5.57 17.65
N PHE A 54 -11.91 4.75 17.69
CA PHE A 54 -11.23 4.35 18.93
C PHE A 54 -9.70 4.49 18.78
N PRO A 55 -9.19 5.72 18.54
CA PRO A 55 -7.77 5.93 18.30
C PRO A 55 -6.92 5.48 19.48
N MET A 56 -5.92 4.65 19.17
CA MET A 56 -4.94 4.18 20.14
C MET A 56 -3.81 5.20 20.34
N MET A 57 -3.05 5.04 21.42
CA MET A 57 -1.85 5.83 21.67
C MET A 57 -0.81 5.55 20.57
N ASN A 58 -0.43 6.56 19.81
CA ASN A 58 0.66 6.44 18.85
C ASN A 58 1.99 6.51 19.60
N ALA A 59 2.82 5.48 19.46
CA ALA A 59 4.05 5.33 20.23
C ALA A 59 5.14 6.36 19.85
N VAL A 60 5.05 6.94 18.64
CA VAL A 60 5.99 7.97 18.17
C VAL A 60 5.62 9.34 18.71
N THR A 61 4.33 9.70 18.67
CA THR A 61 3.85 11.04 19.04
C THR A 61 3.48 11.16 20.52
N GLY A 62 3.20 10.03 21.19
CA GLY A 62 2.75 10.01 22.59
C GLY A 62 1.33 10.55 22.80
N ASN A 63 0.50 10.64 21.75
CA ASN A 63 -0.91 11.01 21.83
C ASN A 63 -1.81 10.07 21.01
N LYS A 64 -3.13 10.14 21.25
CA LYS A 64 -4.12 9.37 20.48
C LYS A 64 -4.25 9.95 19.07
N GLN A 65 -4.07 9.11 18.07
CA GLN A 65 -4.18 9.47 16.65
C GLN A 65 -4.98 8.40 15.92
N PRO A 66 -5.74 8.75 14.86
CA PRO A 66 -6.48 7.77 14.08
C PRO A 66 -5.49 6.79 13.42
N GLN A 67 -5.80 5.49 13.49
CA GLN A 67 -4.99 4.47 12.83
C GLN A 67 -5.38 4.28 11.36
N TYR A 68 -6.60 4.67 11.00
CA TYR A 68 -7.09 4.61 9.63
C TYR A 68 -8.16 5.67 9.36
N VAL A 69 -8.35 5.95 8.07
CA VAL A 69 -9.52 6.63 7.52
C VAL A 69 -10.03 5.78 6.36
N GLY A 70 -11.34 5.55 6.33
CA GLY A 70 -11.98 4.73 5.30
C GLY A 70 -13.06 5.49 4.52
N TYR A 71 -13.42 4.95 3.38
CA TYR A 71 -14.59 5.31 2.60
C TYR A 71 -15.32 4.03 2.21
N GLU A 72 -16.63 3.98 2.41
CA GLU A 72 -17.45 2.85 2.00
C GLU A 72 -18.79 3.34 1.45
N LYS A 73 -19.04 3.07 0.16
CA LYS A 73 -20.31 3.43 -0.49
C LYS A 73 -20.47 2.67 -1.80
N ASP A 74 -21.70 2.26 -2.10
CA ASP A 74 -22.08 1.61 -3.37
C ASP A 74 -21.18 0.40 -3.74
N GLY A 75 -20.73 -0.34 -2.72
CA GLY A 75 -19.84 -1.50 -2.87
C GLY A 75 -18.34 -1.19 -2.97
N VAL A 76 -17.96 0.08 -3.09
CA VAL A 76 -16.55 0.50 -3.04
C VAL A 76 -16.12 0.63 -1.59
N GLU A 77 -15.00 -0.01 -1.24
CA GLU A 77 -14.34 0.14 0.06
C GLU A 77 -12.90 0.65 -0.18
N LEU A 78 -12.53 1.77 0.44
CA LEU A 78 -11.15 2.25 0.54
C LEU A 78 -10.78 2.35 2.02
N SER A 79 -9.65 1.80 2.43
CA SER A 79 -9.07 1.99 3.77
C SER A 79 -7.64 2.51 3.63
N VAL A 80 -7.33 3.59 4.32
CA VAL A 80 -5.99 4.20 4.40
C VAL A 80 -5.49 4.08 5.83
N HIS A 81 -4.42 3.33 6.03
CA HIS A 81 -3.80 3.11 7.33
C HIS A 81 -2.57 4.00 7.53
N PHE A 82 -2.36 4.41 8.77
CA PHE A 82 -1.30 5.32 9.16
C PHE A 82 -0.32 4.69 10.14
N GLU A 83 0.93 5.12 10.03
CA GLU A 83 1.98 4.93 11.02
C GLU A 83 2.39 6.28 11.62
N GLY A 84 2.98 6.25 12.82
CA GLY A 84 3.65 7.43 13.36
C GLY A 84 4.85 7.81 12.50
N ARG A 85 4.91 9.06 12.05
CA ARG A 85 5.97 9.51 11.13
C ARG A 85 7.33 9.54 11.84
N VAL A 86 8.31 8.89 11.23
CA VAL A 86 9.71 8.92 11.63
C VAL A 86 10.55 9.29 10.39
N PRO A 87 11.43 10.32 10.45
CA PRO A 87 11.72 11.20 11.58
C PRO A 87 10.49 11.97 12.10
N VAL A 88 10.49 12.29 13.39
CA VAL A 88 9.34 12.96 14.05
C VAL A 88 9.11 14.31 13.40
N ASP A 89 7.89 14.52 12.93
CA ASP A 89 7.40 15.79 12.42
C ASP A 89 6.10 16.16 13.16
N PRO A 90 6.14 17.13 14.09
CA PRO A 90 4.96 17.54 14.82
C PRO A 90 3.87 18.18 13.94
N ALA A 91 4.21 18.74 12.78
CA ALA A 91 3.24 19.31 11.84
C ALA A 91 2.57 18.21 11.01
N HIS A 92 3.29 17.12 10.73
CA HIS A 92 2.81 15.98 9.94
C HIS A 92 3.03 14.66 10.70
N PRO A 93 2.35 14.43 11.83
CA PRO A 93 2.68 13.36 12.79
C PRO A 93 2.42 11.95 12.27
N LEU A 94 1.64 11.81 11.20
CA LEU A 94 1.28 10.54 10.59
C LEU A 94 1.83 10.43 9.17
N ALA A 95 2.05 9.20 8.74
CA ALA A 95 2.39 8.84 7.38
C ALA A 95 1.53 7.65 6.95
N VAL A 96 0.94 7.72 5.75
CA VAL A 96 0.23 6.60 5.14
C VAL A 96 1.20 5.44 4.95
N SER A 97 0.88 4.27 5.51
CA SER A 97 1.71 3.07 5.41
C SER A 97 1.09 1.99 4.53
N MET A 98 -0.23 1.96 4.43
CA MET A 98 -0.97 0.96 3.66
C MET A 98 -2.28 1.53 3.16
N ILE A 99 -2.65 1.17 1.93
CA ILE A 99 -3.89 1.58 1.29
C ILE A 99 -4.52 0.33 0.69
N THR A 100 -5.78 0.07 1.03
CA THR A 100 -6.54 -1.06 0.49
C THR A 100 -7.77 -0.53 -0.22
N TYR A 101 -7.97 -0.93 -1.48
CA TYR A 101 -9.15 -0.63 -2.29
C TYR A 101 -9.82 -1.93 -2.72
N LYS A 102 -11.13 -2.06 -2.48
CA LYS A 102 -11.90 -3.25 -2.81
C LYS A 102 -13.18 -2.93 -3.56
N LEU A 103 -13.55 -3.87 -4.43
CA LEU A 103 -14.88 -3.98 -5.01
C LEU A 103 -15.53 -5.30 -4.54
N PRO A 104 -16.87 -5.41 -4.60
CA PRO A 104 -17.55 -6.66 -4.30
C PRO A 104 -17.13 -7.72 -5.31
N TRP A 105 -17.04 -8.97 -4.88
CA TRP A 105 -16.62 -10.05 -5.77
C TRP A 105 -17.60 -10.24 -6.93
N SER A 106 -17.08 -10.13 -8.15
CA SER A 106 -17.70 -10.61 -9.39
C SER A 106 -16.60 -10.80 -10.44
N THR A 107 -16.85 -11.66 -11.44
CA THR A 107 -15.91 -11.83 -12.56
C THR A 107 -15.69 -10.53 -13.33
N ASP A 108 -16.75 -9.72 -13.47
CA ASP A 108 -16.69 -8.43 -14.16
C ASP A 108 -15.82 -7.43 -13.39
N ASN A 109 -15.99 -7.34 -12.07
CA ASN A 109 -15.18 -6.47 -11.22
C ASN A 109 -13.71 -6.90 -11.21
N LYS A 110 -13.44 -8.21 -11.12
CA LYS A 110 -12.06 -8.73 -11.22
C LYS A 110 -11.41 -8.29 -12.53
N THR A 111 -12.07 -8.55 -13.65
CA THR A 111 -11.56 -8.22 -15.00
C THR A 111 -11.36 -6.71 -15.17
N ALA A 112 -12.30 -5.91 -14.65
CA ALA A 112 -12.21 -4.46 -14.67
C ALA A 112 -11.04 -3.93 -13.84
N MET A 113 -10.80 -4.49 -12.64
CA MET A 113 -9.67 -4.12 -11.79
C MET A 113 -8.33 -4.50 -12.41
N GLU A 114 -8.20 -5.70 -12.98
CA GLU A 114 -6.99 -6.14 -13.69
C GLU A 114 -6.65 -5.20 -14.85
N LYS A 115 -7.66 -4.87 -15.67
CA LYS A 115 -7.50 -3.92 -16.78
C LYS A 115 -7.09 -2.52 -16.30
N ALA A 116 -7.79 -1.99 -15.29
CA ALA A 116 -7.50 -0.67 -14.76
C ALA A 116 -6.11 -0.59 -14.10
N ALA A 117 -5.68 -1.64 -13.40
CA ALA A 117 -4.37 -1.72 -12.80
C ALA A 117 -3.27 -1.75 -13.87
N LEU A 118 -3.44 -2.53 -14.94
CA LEU A 118 -2.49 -2.53 -16.07
C LEU A 118 -2.41 -1.20 -16.79
N GLU A 119 -3.55 -0.51 -16.97
CA GLU A 119 -3.59 0.82 -17.60
C GLU A 119 -2.88 1.87 -16.73
N LYS A 120 -3.10 1.83 -15.41
CA LYS A 120 -2.55 2.82 -14.49
C LYS A 120 -1.08 2.58 -14.12
N TYR A 121 -0.73 1.34 -13.80
CA TYR A 121 0.58 0.98 -13.23
C TYR A 121 1.52 0.31 -14.23
N GLY A 122 1.01 -0.03 -15.42
CA GLY A 122 1.73 -0.81 -16.41
C GLY A 122 1.86 -2.30 -16.04
N PRO A 123 2.66 -3.07 -16.81
CA PRO A 123 2.84 -4.49 -16.58
C PRO A 123 3.37 -4.81 -15.17
N GLN A 124 2.83 -5.87 -14.58
CA GLN A 124 3.20 -6.39 -13.26
C GLN A 124 4.62 -6.97 -13.21
N SER A 125 5.20 -7.00 -12.02
CA SER A 125 6.55 -7.51 -11.73
C SER A 125 6.67 -9.03 -11.83
N ASN A 126 5.58 -9.79 -11.67
CA ASN A 126 5.57 -11.26 -11.72
C ASN A 126 5.26 -11.87 -13.10
N GLY A 127 5.60 -11.17 -14.19
CA GLY A 127 5.51 -11.70 -15.55
C GLY A 127 4.07 -11.97 -15.98
N THR A 128 3.80 -13.12 -16.61
CA THR A 128 2.44 -13.48 -17.09
C THR A 128 1.50 -13.99 -16.00
N TYR A 129 1.94 -14.03 -14.74
CA TYR A 129 1.10 -14.48 -13.63
C TYR A 129 -0.01 -13.46 -13.36
N THR A 130 -1.26 -13.91 -13.37
CA THR A 130 -2.45 -13.03 -13.33
C THR A 130 -3.15 -13.01 -11.97
N THR A 131 -2.80 -13.89 -11.02
CA THR A 131 -3.43 -13.88 -9.68
C THR A 131 -2.50 -14.45 -8.60
N PRO A 132 -1.97 -13.63 -7.68
CA PRO A 132 -2.06 -12.16 -7.67
C PRO A 132 -1.20 -11.51 -8.76
N MET A 133 -1.56 -10.31 -9.20
CA MET A 133 -0.65 -9.42 -9.94
C MET A 133 0.09 -8.56 -8.93
N VAL A 134 1.43 -8.52 -9.00
CA VAL A 134 2.24 -7.77 -8.02
C VAL A 134 3.22 -6.82 -8.70
N TRP A 135 3.44 -5.64 -8.10
CA TRP A 135 4.45 -4.68 -8.52
C TRP A 135 5.40 -4.39 -7.36
N CYS A 136 6.70 -4.38 -7.63
CA CYS A 136 7.73 -4.04 -6.64
C CYS A 136 9.06 -3.68 -7.30
N LYS A 137 9.92 -3.01 -6.54
CA LYS A 137 11.20 -2.46 -7.03
C LYS A 137 12.25 -3.53 -7.26
N ASN A 138 12.29 -4.54 -6.39
CA ASN A 138 13.29 -5.59 -6.37
C ASN A 138 12.62 -6.95 -6.57
N PRO A 139 12.20 -7.30 -7.80
CA PRO A 139 11.57 -8.57 -8.03
C PRO A 139 12.53 -9.72 -7.70
N GLY A 140 12.01 -10.80 -7.12
CA GLY A 140 12.71 -12.03 -6.84
C GLY A 140 13.19 -12.75 -8.11
N LYS A 141 13.58 -14.02 -7.97
CA LYS A 141 14.06 -14.83 -9.11
C LYS A 141 12.96 -15.66 -9.79
N MET A 142 11.80 -15.79 -9.14
CA MET A 142 10.68 -16.61 -9.61
C MET A 142 9.40 -15.77 -9.59
N ALA A 143 8.52 -15.98 -10.56
CA ALA A 143 7.24 -15.27 -10.65
C ALA A 143 6.34 -15.50 -9.41
N SER A 144 6.38 -16.71 -8.82
CA SER A 144 5.64 -17.04 -7.60
C SER A 144 6.02 -16.18 -6.39
N ASP A 145 7.25 -15.68 -6.37
CA ASP A 145 7.84 -14.96 -5.23
C ASP A 145 8.38 -13.60 -5.65
N ALA A 146 7.79 -13.00 -6.70
CA ALA A 146 8.36 -11.80 -7.30
C ALA A 146 8.48 -10.66 -6.28
N CYS A 147 7.53 -10.46 -5.38
CA CYS A 147 7.59 -9.34 -4.43
C CYS A 147 7.68 -9.76 -2.95
N SER A 148 7.89 -11.06 -2.67
CA SER A 148 7.95 -11.62 -1.31
C SER A 148 9.38 -11.77 -0.76
N ASN A 149 10.40 -11.61 -1.60
CA ASN A 149 11.81 -11.82 -1.28
C ASN A 149 12.42 -10.73 -0.38
N ASP A 150 11.92 -9.50 -0.47
CA ASP A 150 12.31 -8.38 0.39
C ASP A 150 11.07 -7.88 1.13
N ARG A 151 11.03 -8.11 2.45
CA ARG A 151 9.88 -7.72 3.29
C ARG A 151 9.88 -6.23 3.64
N ASN A 152 10.93 -5.50 3.26
CA ASN A 152 11.09 -4.08 3.58
C ASN A 152 10.82 -3.18 2.36
N GLN A 153 10.56 -3.74 1.18
CA GLN A 153 10.20 -2.96 0.00
C GLN A 153 8.69 -2.68 -0.02
N ALA A 154 8.32 -1.54 -0.60
CA ALA A 154 6.94 -1.29 -0.93
C ALA A 154 6.44 -2.25 -2.03
N THR A 155 5.17 -2.63 -1.95
CA THR A 155 4.51 -3.55 -2.88
C THR A 155 3.12 -3.03 -3.23
N LEU A 156 2.73 -3.19 -4.50
CA LEU A 156 1.33 -3.13 -4.91
C LEU A 156 0.89 -4.55 -5.26
N GLU A 157 -0.21 -5.03 -4.69
CA GLU A 157 -0.77 -6.34 -4.96
C GLU A 157 -2.24 -6.22 -5.37
N LEU A 158 -2.59 -6.78 -6.53
CA LEU A 158 -3.96 -7.01 -6.93
C LEU A 158 -4.27 -8.50 -6.83
N SER A 159 -5.15 -8.86 -5.90
CA SER A 159 -5.68 -10.21 -5.75
C SER A 159 -7.20 -10.16 -5.90
N ASN A 160 -7.70 -10.74 -6.99
CA ASN A 160 -9.13 -10.74 -7.33
C ASN A 160 -9.71 -9.30 -7.39
N THR A 161 -10.58 -8.94 -6.45
CA THR A 161 -11.20 -7.60 -6.37
C THR A 161 -10.63 -6.76 -5.22
N SER A 162 -9.40 -7.05 -4.78
CA SER A 162 -8.70 -6.34 -3.72
C SER A 162 -7.33 -5.87 -4.21
N LEU A 163 -7.13 -4.56 -4.18
CA LEU A 163 -5.86 -3.90 -4.47
C LEU A 163 -5.27 -3.35 -3.17
N GLU A 164 -4.03 -3.70 -2.85
CA GLU A 164 -3.31 -3.21 -1.68
C GLU A 164 -1.98 -2.59 -2.08
N LEU A 165 -1.75 -1.33 -1.70
CA LEU A 165 -0.44 -0.68 -1.74
C LEU A 165 0.10 -0.64 -0.31
N SER A 166 1.23 -1.29 -0.05
CA SER A 166 1.85 -1.37 1.27
C SER A 166 3.30 -0.88 1.19
N ASP A 167 3.72 -0.08 2.17
CA ASP A 167 5.09 0.41 2.30
C ASP A 167 5.60 0.15 3.73
N PRO A 168 6.28 -0.99 3.93
CA PRO A 168 6.81 -1.40 5.23
C PRO A 168 7.86 -0.45 5.80
N SER A 169 8.42 0.47 5.00
CA SER A 169 9.44 1.41 5.50
C SER A 169 8.91 2.28 6.64
N TRP A 170 7.61 2.63 6.63
CA TRP A 170 6.98 3.43 7.68
C TRP A 170 6.84 2.67 9.00
N SER A 171 6.42 1.40 8.95
CA SER A 171 6.30 0.57 10.14
C SER A 171 7.69 0.20 10.69
N GLN A 172 8.67 -0.05 9.82
CA GLN A 172 10.06 -0.31 10.21
C GLN A 172 10.71 0.92 10.85
N ALA A 173 10.49 2.12 10.30
CA ALA A 173 11.01 3.35 10.89
C ALA A 173 10.45 3.59 12.29
N ARG A 174 9.16 3.33 12.52
CA ARG A 174 8.56 3.32 13.86
C ARG A 174 9.22 2.28 14.76
N ILE A 175 9.39 1.03 14.31
CA ILE A 175 10.01 -0.04 15.11
C ILE A 175 11.42 0.37 15.55
N THR A 176 12.26 0.80 14.62
CA THR A 176 13.63 1.25 14.91
C THR A 176 13.64 2.45 15.85
N PHE A 177 12.71 3.40 15.70
CA PHE A 177 12.55 4.50 16.66
C PHE A 177 12.23 3.98 18.06
N MET A 178 11.29 3.03 18.20
CA MET A 178 10.93 2.47 19.50
C MET A 178 12.07 1.68 20.14
N GLU A 179 12.81 0.88 19.37
CA GLU A 179 14.00 0.16 19.84
C GLU A 179 15.07 1.12 20.37
N SER A 180 15.27 2.26 19.69
CA SER A 180 16.21 3.30 20.16
C SER A 180 15.83 3.91 21.51
N LYS A 181 14.54 3.86 21.89
CA LYS A 181 14.05 4.30 23.21
C LYS A 181 14.16 3.23 24.28
N GLN A 182 14.41 1.97 23.90
CA GLN A 182 14.47 0.82 24.81
C GLN A 182 15.90 0.44 25.22
N THR A 183 16.93 1.19 24.80
CA THR A 183 18.31 0.95 25.26
C THR A 183 18.40 1.11 26.77
N ARG A 184 18.48 -0.02 27.48
CA ARG A 184 18.75 -0.10 28.92
C ARG A 184 20.04 -0.88 29.11
N THR A 185 20.93 -0.39 29.96
CA THR A 185 22.09 -1.17 30.42
C THR A 185 21.58 -2.29 31.32
N PRO A 186 21.90 -3.57 31.04
CA PRO A 186 21.60 -4.66 31.96
C PRO A 186 22.24 -4.38 33.32
N GLY A 187 21.47 -4.57 34.40
CA GLY A 187 21.91 -4.32 35.78
C GLY A 187 22.41 -5.58 36.50
N PHE A 188 22.79 -6.61 35.75
CA PHE A 188 23.39 -7.83 36.29
C PHE A 188 24.87 -7.92 35.95
#